data_AF-A0A2H1KN84-F1
#
_entry.id   AF-A0A2H1KN84-F1
#
_cell.length_a   1.000
_cell.length_b   1.000
_cell.length_c   1.000
_cell.angle_alpha   90.00
_cell.angle_beta   90.00
_cell.angle_gamma   90.00
#
_symmetry.space_group_name_H-M   'P 1'
#
loop_
_entity.id
_entity.type
_entity.pdbx_description
1 polymer ?
#
loop_
_entity_poly.entity_id
_entity_poly.type
_entity_poly.pdbx_seq_one_letter_code
_entity_poly.pdbx_strand_id
1 'polypeptide(L)'
;MNRYIIDGLIADLHNGKRIVIVAPTVRQSSFAFRTIADAMSNDEAVSKIRRANGQESITTHTGGYLTFIAVSMYGGRGFYADTVVALSPGQMTDKQVLALLSYTRVTQAELIQA
;
A
#
# COMPACT_ATOMS: atom_id res chain seq x y z
N MET A 1 -3.31 -8.61 -9.93
CA MET A 1 -4.02 -8.48 -8.65
C MET A 1 -5.44 -8.98 -8.83
N ASN A 2 -6.01 -9.64 -7.83
CA ASN A 2 -7.39 -10.10 -7.88
C ASN A 2 -8.35 -8.88 -7.72
N ARG A 3 -9.46 -8.87 -8.45
CA ARG A 3 -10.48 -7.81 -8.39
C ARG A 3 -11.00 -7.58 -6.97
N TYR A 4 -11.23 -8.65 -6.20
CA TYR A 4 -11.69 -8.53 -4.81
C TYR A 4 -10.72 -7.77 -3.90
N ILE A 5 -9.41 -7.87 -4.16
CA ILE A 5 -8.41 -7.12 -3.40
C ILE A 5 -8.50 -5.64 -3.76
N ILE A 6 -8.70 -5.31 -5.03
CA ILE A 6 -8.83 -3.93 -5.51
C ILE A 6 -10.08 -3.29 -4.91
N ASP A 7 -11.22 -3.98 -4.95
CA ASP A 7 -12.48 -3.46 -4.41
C ASP A 7 -12.38 -3.23 -2.89
N GLY A 8 -11.75 -4.15 -2.15
CA GLY A 8 -11.50 -3.98 -0.71
C GLY A 8 -10.55 -2.81 -0.40
N LEU A 9 -9.51 -2.63 -1.20
CA LEU A 9 -8.57 -1.50 -1.06
C LEU A 9 -9.27 -0.16 -1.30
N ILE A 10 -10.13 -0.08 -2.32
CA ILE A 10 -10.90 1.13 -2.63
C ILE A 10 -11.86 1.45 -1.49
N ALA A 11 -12.57 0.45 -0.97
CA ALA A 11 -13.46 0.64 0.19
C ALA A 11 -12.70 1.14 1.44
N ASP A 12 -11.54 0.56 1.74
CA ASP A 12 -10.68 1.02 2.84
C ASP A 12 -10.19 2.46 2.62
N LEU A 13 -9.84 2.82 1.38
CA LEU A 13 -9.38 4.15 1.01
C LEU A 13 -10.51 5.19 1.11
N HIS A 14 -11.74 4.84 0.71
CA HIS A 14 -12.92 5.67 0.91
C HIS A 14 -13.21 5.89 2.39
N ASN A 15 -12.95 4.91 3.25
CA ASN A 15 -13.06 5.03 4.71
C ASN A 15 -11.91 5.82 5.36
N GLY A 16 -11.03 6.45 4.58
CA GLY A 16 -9.97 7.32 5.11
C GLY A 16 -8.72 6.56 5.58
N LYS A 17 -8.61 5.26 5.30
CA LYS A 17 -7.46 4.47 5.75
C LYS A 17 -6.18 4.80 4.97
N ARG A 18 -5.06 4.61 5.65
CA ARG A 18 -3.71 4.69 5.09
C ARG A 18 -3.23 3.30 4.71
N ILE A 19 -2.91 3.12 3.45
CA ILE A 19 -2.56 1.83 2.89
C ILE A 19 -1.21 1.94 2.20
N VAL A 20 -0.33 0.98 2.46
CA VAL A 20 0.95 0.85 1.76
C VAL A 20 0.94 -0.45 0.96
N ILE A 21 1.03 -0.35 -0.35
CA ILE A 21 1.28 -1.50 -1.23
C ILE A 21 2.79 -1.63 -1.42
N VAL A 22 3.29 -2.83 -1.11
CA VAL A 22 4.70 -3.14 -1.18
C VAL A 22 4.93 -4.21 -2.23
N ALA A 23 5.77 -3.88 -3.21
CA ALA A 23 6.12 -4.78 -4.29
C ALA A 23 7.61 -5.17 -4.24
N PRO A 24 8.00 -6.38 -4.68
CA PRO A 24 9.40 -6.80 -4.74
C PRO A 24 10.24 -5.92 -5.68
N THR A 25 9.61 -5.35 -6.71
CA THR A 25 10.28 -4.53 -7.73
C THR A 25 9.50 -3.25 -8.03
N VAL A 26 10.21 -2.21 -8.50
CA VAL A 26 9.59 -0.96 -8.97
C VAL A 26 8.59 -1.24 -10.10
N ARG A 27 8.92 -2.17 -11.02
CA ARG A 27 8.02 -2.55 -12.11
C ARG A 27 6.69 -3.09 -11.61
N GLN A 28 6.71 -3.97 -10.61
CA GLN A 28 5.50 -4.52 -10.00
C GLN A 28 4.73 -3.45 -9.22
N SER A 29 5.44 -2.56 -8.52
CA SER A 29 4.84 -1.40 -7.83
C SER A 29 4.08 -0.50 -8.81
N SER A 30 4.74 -0.07 -9.89
CA SER A 30 4.13 0.78 -10.91
C SER A 30 3.00 0.08 -11.67
N PHE A 31 3.07 -1.24 -11.85
CA PHE A 31 1.95 -2.01 -12.42
C PHE A 31 0.72 -1.96 -11.51
N ALA A 32 0.89 -2.25 -10.22
CA ALA A 32 -0.21 -2.17 -9.25
C ALA A 32 -0.80 -0.77 -9.16
N PHE A 33 0.04 0.26 -9.16
CA PHE A 33 -0.41 1.65 -9.22
C PHE A 33 -1.29 1.92 -10.43
N ARG A 34 -0.85 1.54 -11.64
CA ARG A 34 -1.64 1.77 -12.87
C ARG A 34 -2.98 1.04 -12.78
N THR A 35 -2.99 -0.22 -12.35
CA THR A 35 -4.23 -0.99 -12.21
C THR A 35 -5.24 -0.32 -11.28
N ILE A 36 -4.81 0.18 -10.12
CA ILE A 36 -5.72 0.85 -9.17
C ILE A 36 -6.09 2.25 -9.67
N ALA A 37 -5.13 3.01 -10.19
CA ALA A 37 -5.39 4.35 -10.72
C ALA A 37 -6.39 4.32 -11.88
N ASP A 38 -6.30 3.31 -12.75
CA ASP A 38 -7.25 3.12 -13.85
C ASP A 38 -8.64 2.74 -13.32
N ALA A 39 -8.72 1.86 -12.31
CA ALA A 39 -9.98 1.51 -11.64
C ALA A 39 -10.64 2.70 -10.94
N MET A 40 -9.85 3.65 -10.45
CA MET A 40 -10.31 4.86 -9.75
C MET A 40 -10.36 6.10 -10.66
N SER A 41 -10.16 5.96 -11.97
CA SER A 41 -10.02 7.11 -12.87
C SER A 41 -11.24 8.04 -12.95
N ASN A 42 -12.44 7.51 -12.69
CA ASN A 42 -13.70 8.25 -12.65
C ASN A 42 -14.32 8.29 -11.24
N ASP A 43 -13.54 7.97 -10.22
CA ASP A 43 -14.02 7.94 -8.84
C ASP A 43 -13.96 9.36 -8.24
N GLU A 44 -15.13 9.93 -7.94
CA GLU A 44 -15.28 11.28 -7.38
C GLU A 44 -14.63 11.42 -5.98
N ALA A 45 -14.36 10.32 -5.29
CA ALA A 45 -13.66 10.37 -4.01
C ALA A 45 -12.17 10.72 -4.15
N VAL A 46 -11.58 10.58 -5.35
CA VAL A 46 -10.16 10.82 -5.59
C VAL A 46 -9.87 12.32 -5.62
N SER A 47 -9.06 12.77 -4.66
CA SER A 47 -8.60 14.15 -4.59
C SER A 47 -7.29 14.38 -5.36
N LYS A 48 -6.41 13.38 -5.40
CA LYS A 48 -5.11 13.49 -6.06
C LYS A 48 -4.54 12.14 -6.49
N ILE A 49 -3.99 12.10 -7.70
CA ILE A 49 -3.14 10.99 -8.19
C ILE A 49 -1.73 11.53 -8.43
N ARG A 50 -0.75 11.05 -7.68
CA ARG A 50 0.68 11.41 -7.84
C ARG A 50 1.42 10.30 -8.59
N ARG A 51 1.98 10.64 -9.74
CA ARG A 51 2.87 9.77 -10.53
C ARG A 51 4.31 10.24 -10.35
N ALA A 52 5.08 9.52 -9.54
CA ALA A 52 6.44 9.94 -9.17
C ALA A 52 7.42 8.77 -9.10
N ASN A 53 7.60 8.04 -10.21
CA ASN A 53 8.64 7.02 -10.46
C ASN A 53 9.15 6.28 -9.19
N GLY A 54 8.29 5.47 -8.57
CA GLY A 54 8.61 4.73 -7.34
C GLY A 54 8.13 5.37 -6.04
N GLN A 55 7.45 6.51 -6.11
CA GLN A 55 6.71 7.13 -5.00
C GLN A 55 5.28 7.50 -5.43
N GLU A 56 4.65 6.62 -6.21
CA GLU A 56 3.28 6.79 -6.62
C GLU A 56 2.33 6.78 -5.41
N SER A 57 1.28 7.59 -5.48
CA SER A 57 0.25 7.62 -4.46
C SER A 57 -1.10 8.10 -5.00
N ILE A 58 -2.17 7.69 -4.33
CA ILE A 58 -3.55 8.13 -4.54
C ILE A 58 -4.06 8.65 -3.21
N THR A 59 -4.72 9.80 -3.23
CA THR A 59 -5.32 10.43 -2.05
C THR A 59 -6.79 10.67 -2.32
N THR A 60 -7.64 10.45 -1.31
CA THR A 60 -9.08 10.71 -1.39
C THR A 60 -9.47 11.94 -0.57
N HIS A 61 -10.67 12.47 -0.81
CA HIS A 61 -11.24 13.58 -0.05
C HIS A 61 -11.54 13.22 1.41
N THR A 62 -11.72 11.93 1.71
CA THR A 62 -11.93 11.41 3.07
C THR A 62 -10.63 11.30 3.89
N GLY A 63 -9.49 11.68 3.31
CA GLY A 63 -8.18 11.59 3.95
C GLY A 63 -7.49 10.24 3.77
N GLY A 64 -8.09 9.34 2.99
CA GLY A 64 -7.49 8.06 2.62
C GLY A 64 -6.23 8.28 1.79
N TYR A 65 -5.22 7.45 2.08
CA TYR A 65 -3.92 7.58 1.44
C TYR A 65 -3.37 6.21 1.04
N LEU A 66 -3.23 5.98 -0.25
CA LEU A 66 -2.64 4.77 -0.80
C LEU A 66 -1.28 5.11 -1.41
N THR A 67 -0.22 4.47 -0.96
CA THR A 67 1.13 4.63 -1.52
C THR A 67 1.71 3.31 -1.99
N PHE A 68 2.54 3.40 -3.02
CA PHE A 68 3.15 2.26 -3.68
C PHE A 68 4.65 2.36 -3.52
N ILE A 69 5.24 1.33 -2.92
CA ILE A 69 6.69 1.26 -2.70
C ILE A 69 7.25 -0.05 -3.24
N ALA A 70 8.45 0.03 -3.81
CA ALA A 70 9.26 -1.14 -4.02
C ALA A 70 10.03 -1.47 -2.74
N VAL A 71 10.11 -2.75 -2.39
CA VAL A 71 10.93 -3.23 -1.29
C VAL A 71 12.39 -2.87 -1.60
N SER A 72 12.93 -1.98 -0.77
CA SER A 72 14.35 -1.65 -0.72
C SER A 72 14.75 -1.49 0.73
N MET A 73 16.05 -1.58 1.04
CA MET A 73 16.56 -1.54 2.42
C MET A 73 16.10 -0.30 3.23
N TYR A 74 15.69 0.77 2.54
CA TYR A 74 15.28 2.05 3.15
C TYR A 74 13.92 2.57 2.68
N GLY A 75 13.24 1.87 1.76
CA GLY A 75 12.16 2.43 0.94
C GLY A 75 10.88 2.82 1.69
N GLY A 76 10.63 2.28 2.88
CA GLY A 76 9.42 2.59 3.64
C GLY A 76 9.65 3.28 5.00
N ARG A 77 10.87 3.67 5.36
CA ARG A 77 11.08 4.45 6.59
C ARG A 77 10.27 5.75 6.51
N GLY A 78 9.48 6.02 7.54
CA GLY A 78 8.65 7.24 7.63
C GLY A 78 7.22 7.08 7.13
N PHE A 79 6.82 5.92 6.61
CA PHE A 79 5.42 5.61 6.32
C PHE A 79 4.75 4.95 7.52
N TYR A 80 3.53 5.38 7.81
CA TYR A 80 2.63 4.76 8.77
C TYR A 80 1.35 4.36 8.04
N ALA A 81 0.95 3.11 8.16
CA ALA A 81 -0.20 2.54 7.48
C ALA A 81 -1.11 1.80 8.47
N ASP A 82 -2.41 1.87 8.20
CA ASP A 82 -3.41 1.02 8.81
C ASP A 82 -3.39 -0.38 8.17
N THR A 83 -3.12 -0.43 6.85
CA THR A 83 -3.05 -1.68 6.08
C THR A 83 -1.76 -1.75 5.26
N VAL A 84 -1.06 -2.87 5.33
CA VAL A 84 0.10 -3.16 4.45
C VAL A 84 -0.24 -4.35 3.56
N VAL A 85 -0.08 -4.18 2.25
CA VAL A 85 -0.33 -5.25 1.26
C VAL A 85 0.96 -5.61 0.56
N ALA A 86 1.45 -6.83 0.79
CA ALA A 86 2.62 -7.37 0.11
C ALA A 86 2.21 -8.07 -1.20
N LEU A 87 2.74 -7.60 -2.33
CA LEU A 87 2.58 -8.26 -3.61
C LEU A 87 3.63 -9.36 -3.76
N SER A 88 3.21 -10.56 -4.14
CA SER A 88 4.13 -11.70 -4.36
C SER A 88 5.14 -11.89 -3.21
N PRO A 89 4.70 -12.06 -1.95
CA PRO A 89 5.59 -12.12 -0.80
C PRO A 89 6.66 -13.23 -0.88
N GLY A 90 6.38 -14.33 -1.62
CA GLY A 90 7.38 -15.38 -1.87
C GLY A 90 8.58 -14.96 -2.74
N GLN A 91 8.56 -13.76 -3.32
CA GLN A 91 9.71 -13.15 -4.01
C GLN A 91 10.50 -12.18 -3.11
N MET A 92 10.05 -11.98 -1.87
CA MET A 92 10.74 -11.16 -0.87
C MET A 92 11.58 -12.06 0.05
N THR A 93 12.70 -11.55 0.53
CA THR A 93 13.48 -12.20 1.59
C THR A 93 12.79 -12.01 2.95
N ASP A 94 13.07 -12.90 3.91
CA ASP A 94 12.55 -12.79 5.28
C ASP A 94 12.83 -11.43 5.91
N LYS A 95 14.04 -10.88 5.67
CA LYS A 95 14.41 -9.53 6.14
C LYS A 95 13.51 -8.45 5.57
N GLN A 96 13.14 -8.56 4.28
CA GLN A 96 12.26 -7.60 3.62
C GLN A 96 10.82 -7.74 4.12
N VAL A 97 10.35 -8.95 4.39
CA VAL A 97 9.02 -9.21 4.99
C VAL A 97 8.97 -8.68 6.42
N LEU A 98 9.99 -8.96 7.24
CA LEU A 98 10.11 -8.45 8.60
C LEU A 98 10.15 -6.92 8.65
N ALA A 99 10.77 -6.27 7.67
CA ALA A 99 10.77 -4.82 7.57
C ALA A 99 9.36 -4.24 7.36
N LEU A 100 8.41 -5.00 6.80
CA LEU A 100 7.03 -4.54 6.60
C LEU A 100 6.29 -4.32 7.93
N LEU A 101 6.65 -5.07 8.97
CA LEU A 101 6.08 -4.91 10.32
C LEU A 101 6.36 -3.53 10.91
N SER A 102 7.37 -2.82 10.41
CA SER A 102 7.69 -1.45 10.84
C SER A 102 6.72 -0.39 10.31
N TYR A 103 5.89 -0.72 9.30
CA TYR A 103 4.95 0.22 8.68
C TYR A 103 3.57 0.22 9.34
N THR A 104 3.19 -0.91 9.93
CA THR A 104 1.98 -1.02 10.72
C THR A 104 2.22 -0.44 12.10
N ARG A 105 1.26 0.33 12.64
CA ARG A 105 1.18 0.49 14.09
C ARG A 105 0.91 -0.90 14.66
N VAL A 106 1.93 -1.54 15.23
CA VAL A 106 1.69 -2.53 16.27
C VAL A 106 1.18 -1.72 17.47
N THR A 107 -0.13 -1.50 17.55
CA THR A 107 -0.73 -1.20 18.85
C THR A 107 -0.40 -2.38 19.74
N GLN A 108 0.35 -2.08 20.80
CA GLN A 108 0.94 -3.00 21.75
C GLN A 108 -0.16 -3.79 22.51
N ALA A 109 -0.87 -4.69 21.82
CA ALA A 109 -2.00 -5.43 22.40
C ALA A 109 -2.21 -6.87 21.84
N GLU A 110 -1.60 -7.25 20.72
CA GLU A 110 -1.79 -8.61 20.14
C GLU A 110 -0.48 -9.39 19.97
N LEU A 111 0.46 -9.17 20.89
CA LEU A 111 1.45 -10.19 21.25
C LEU A 111 0.85 -11.05 22.36
N ILE A 112 -0.22 -11.78 22.05
CA ILE A 112 -0.61 -12.93 22.86
C ILE A 112 0.28 -14.07 22.40
N GLN A 113 1.24 -14.40 23.26
CA GLN A 113 1.89 -15.70 23.30
C GLN A 113 0.82 -16.79 23.38
N ALA A 114 0.82 -17.71 22.43
CA ALA A 114 0.49 -19.13 22.60
C ALA A 114 0.98 -19.90 21.38
#